data_AF-A0A519Z236-F1
#
_entry.id   AF-A0A519Z236-F1
#
_cell.length_a   1.000
_cell.length_b   1.000
_cell.length_c   1.000
_cell.angle_alpha   90.00
_cell.angle_beta   90.00
_cell.angle_gamma   90.00
#
_symmetry.space_group_name_H-M   'P 1'
#
loop_
_entity.id
_entity.type
_entity.pdbx_description
1 polymer ?
#
loop_
_entity_poly.entity_id
_entity_poly.type
_entity_poly.pdbx_seq_one_letter_code
_entity_poly.pdbx_strand_id
1 'polypeptide(L)'
;MYSTLSAPEYLINNHTITSKILKRKVDFDIFLPDNLLGNEMLNLLLLNDGQDAEALGLQDILTTLYSECRIHPVVVVCIKTGAERIQEYGVANNPDFKGRGSKASAYTKFIITELMPFIDSLALNVNGKRGFAGFSLGGLSAFDIVLHNP
;
A
#
# COMPACT_ATOMS: atom_id res chain seq x y z
N MET A 1 25.72 -28.57 -11.76
CA MET A 1 25.36 -27.17 -12.09
C MET A 1 24.87 -26.56 -10.79
N TYR A 2 25.72 -25.83 -10.07
CA TYR A 2 25.31 -25.22 -8.81
C TYR A 2 24.44 -24.01 -9.16
N SER A 3 23.15 -24.07 -8.81
CA SER A 3 22.30 -22.89 -8.85
C SER A 3 22.82 -21.97 -7.76
N THR A 4 23.44 -20.86 -8.14
CA THR A 4 23.74 -19.79 -7.20
C THR A 4 22.41 -19.28 -6.66
N LEU A 5 22.15 -19.49 -5.37
CA LEU A 5 21.05 -18.82 -4.68
C LEU A 5 21.29 -17.31 -4.81
N SER A 6 20.40 -16.62 -5.52
CA SER A 6 20.43 -15.16 -5.58
C SER A 6 20.19 -14.61 -4.18
N ALA A 7 20.76 -13.44 -3.87
CA ALA A 7 20.42 -12.75 -2.64
C ALA A 7 18.92 -12.40 -2.66
N PRO A 8 18.23 -12.49 -1.51
CA PRO A 8 16.82 -12.16 -1.44
C PRO A 8 16.61 -10.67 -1.75
N GLU A 9 15.64 -10.38 -2.61
CA GLU A 9 15.32 -9.04 -3.09
C GLU A 9 13.81 -8.76 -3.07
N TYR A 10 13.45 -7.49 -3.17
CA TYR A 10 12.06 -7.08 -3.39
C TYR A 10 11.78 -6.88 -4.87
N LEU A 11 10.78 -7.59 -5.39
CA LEU A 11 10.26 -7.44 -6.75
C LEU A 11 9.13 -6.42 -6.78
N ILE A 12 9.04 -5.64 -7.87
CA ILE A 12 8.02 -4.60 -8.04
C ILE A 12 7.08 -4.98 -9.19
N ASN A 13 5.79 -5.09 -8.88
CA ASN A 13 4.73 -5.32 -9.85
C ASN A 13 3.80 -4.10 -9.95
N ASN A 14 3.59 -3.59 -11.15
CA ASN A 14 2.70 -2.45 -11.40
C ASN A 14 1.28 -2.94 -11.67
N HIS A 15 0.29 -2.32 -11.03
CA HIS A 15 -1.11 -2.66 -11.18
C HIS A 15 -1.97 -1.41 -11.33
N THR A 16 -3.15 -1.59 -11.94
CA THR A 16 -4.15 -0.54 -12.09
C THR A 16 -5.54 -1.11 -11.79
N ILE A 17 -6.30 -0.42 -10.95
CA ILE A 17 -7.73 -0.67 -10.74
C ILE A 17 -8.53 0.47 -11.38
N THR A 18 -9.55 0.13 -12.18
CA THR A 18 -10.56 1.12 -12.60
C THR A 18 -11.62 1.21 -11.51
N SER A 19 -11.54 2.23 -10.67
CA SER A 19 -12.41 2.37 -9.50
C SER A 19 -13.80 2.86 -9.88
N LYS A 20 -14.85 2.13 -9.45
CA LYS A 20 -16.23 2.57 -9.65
C LYS A 20 -16.59 3.68 -8.66
N ILE A 21 -16.03 3.62 -7.45
CA ILE A 21 -16.25 4.60 -6.39
C ILE A 21 -15.58 5.94 -6.69
N LEU A 22 -14.28 5.92 -7.03
CA LEU A 22 -13.52 7.14 -7.33
C LEU A 22 -13.74 7.64 -8.76
N LYS A 23 -14.35 6.82 -9.62
CA LYS A 23 -14.60 7.13 -11.04
C LYS A 23 -13.32 7.50 -11.81
N ARG A 24 -12.19 6.88 -11.41
CA ARG A 24 -10.88 7.05 -12.04
C ARG A 24 -10.10 5.74 -12.00
N LYS A 25 -9.03 5.69 -12.79
CA LYS A 25 -8.00 4.67 -12.63
C LYS A 25 -7.13 5.00 -11.41
N VAL A 26 -6.77 3.98 -10.65
CA VAL A 26 -5.85 4.06 -9.52
C VAL A 26 -4.70 3.11 -9.81
N ASP A 27 -3.52 3.67 -10.01
CA ASP A 27 -2.30 2.92 -10.21
C ASP A 27 -1.64 2.67 -8.85
N PHE A 28 -1.01 1.52 -8.69
CA PHE A 28 -0.25 1.17 -7.50
C PHE A 28 0.80 0.14 -7.80
N ASP A 29 1.87 0.17 -7.01
CA ASP A 29 2.99 -0.75 -7.14
C ASP A 29 2.99 -1.70 -5.95
N ILE A 30 3.12 -2.99 -6.21
CA ILE A 30 3.24 -4.01 -5.17
C ILE A 30 4.70 -4.43 -5.08
N PHE A 31 5.31 -4.17 -3.93
CA PHE A 31 6.63 -4.63 -3.54
C PHE A 31 6.46 -5.97 -2.82
N LEU A 32 7.04 -7.03 -3.39
CA LEU A 32 6.96 -8.40 -2.88
C LEU A 32 8.36 -8.92 -2.53
N PRO A 33 8.56 -9.50 -1.33
CA PRO A 33 9.79 -10.24 -1.06
C PRO A 33 9.84 -11.48 -1.98
N ASP A 34 10.97 -11.70 -2.62
CA ASP A 34 11.23 -12.93 -3.37
C ASP A 34 11.53 -14.11 -2.42
N ASN A 35 11.64 -15.31 -2.99
CA ASN A 35 12.10 -16.52 -2.28
C ASN A 35 11.34 -16.88 -0.99
N LEU A 36 10.08 -16.45 -0.84
CA LEU A 36 9.22 -16.83 0.28
C LEU A 36 9.12 -18.36 0.39
N LEU A 37 9.39 -18.88 1.58
CA LEU A 37 9.37 -20.33 1.87
C LEU A 37 7.95 -20.87 2.10
N GLY A 38 6.95 -19.99 2.11
CA GLY A 38 5.52 -20.32 2.24
C GLY A 38 5.05 -20.62 3.67
N ASN A 39 5.96 -20.78 4.62
CA ASN A 39 5.66 -20.94 6.05
C ASN A 39 5.91 -19.68 6.88
N GLU A 40 6.42 -18.62 6.25
CA GLU A 40 6.76 -17.37 6.91
C GLU A 40 5.50 -16.56 7.27
N MET A 41 5.64 -15.70 8.29
CA MET A 41 4.65 -14.69 8.57
C MET A 41 4.81 -13.54 7.57
N LEU A 42 3.86 -13.42 6.65
CA LEU A 42 3.81 -12.36 5.64
C LEU A 42 2.86 -11.24 6.09
N ASN A 43 3.42 -10.06 6.31
CA ASN A 43 2.68 -8.86 6.66
C ASN A 43 2.23 -8.10 5.39
N LEU A 44 1.32 -7.15 5.55
CA LEU A 44 0.89 -6.24 4.49
C LEU A 44 0.97 -4.79 4.99
N LEU A 45 1.57 -3.92 4.19
CA LEU A 45 1.59 -2.48 4.40
C LEU A 45 0.98 -1.78 3.19
N LEU A 46 -0.14 -1.10 3.38
CA LEU A 46 -0.60 -0.10 2.42
C LEU A 46 0.20 1.19 2.65
N LEU A 47 0.65 1.82 1.56
CA LEU A 47 1.37 3.09 1.61
C LEU A 47 0.71 4.08 0.65
N ASN A 48 0.07 5.12 1.19
CA ASN A 48 -0.38 6.26 0.40
C ASN A 48 0.83 7.04 -0.15
N ASP A 49 0.61 7.82 -1.20
CA ASP A 49 1.67 8.58 -1.89
C ASP A 49 2.70 7.68 -2.59
N GLY A 50 2.25 6.56 -3.15
CA GLY A 50 3.10 5.55 -3.77
C GLY A 50 3.93 6.04 -4.95
N GLN A 51 3.60 7.18 -5.57
CA GLN A 51 4.42 7.78 -6.61
C GLN A 51 5.82 8.18 -6.13
N ASP A 52 5.99 8.39 -4.82
CA ASP A 52 7.25 8.81 -4.22
C ASP A 52 8.11 7.61 -3.76
N ALA A 53 7.65 6.36 -3.94
CA ALA A 53 8.34 5.16 -3.48
C ALA A 53 9.77 5.00 -4.05
N GLU A 54 9.97 5.39 -5.32
CA GLU A 54 11.30 5.41 -5.95
C GLU A 54 12.21 6.46 -5.31
N ALA A 55 11.70 7.69 -5.12
CA ALA A 55 12.46 8.77 -4.49
C ALA A 55 12.83 8.47 -3.03
N LEU A 56 12.04 7.64 -2.35
CA LEU A 56 12.32 7.12 -1.02
C LEU A 56 13.39 6.02 -1.00
N GLY A 57 13.77 5.45 -2.14
CA GLY A 57 14.64 4.27 -2.22
C GLY A 57 13.99 3.05 -1.57
N LEU A 58 12.66 2.91 -1.68
CA LEU A 58 11.91 1.93 -0.89
C LEU A 58 12.34 0.48 -1.19
N GLN A 59 12.65 0.15 -2.44
CA GLN A 59 13.10 -1.19 -2.83
C GLN A 59 14.41 -1.56 -2.12
N ASP A 60 15.38 -0.66 -2.10
CA ASP A 60 16.68 -0.86 -1.47
C ASP A 60 16.54 -0.99 0.05
N ILE A 61 15.68 -0.17 0.66
CA ILE A 61 15.38 -0.24 2.09
C ILE A 61 14.78 -1.60 2.44
N LEU A 62 13.74 -2.04 1.71
CA LEU A 62 13.07 -3.31 1.96
C LEU A 62 14.01 -4.49 1.72
N THR A 63 14.78 -4.48 0.64
CA THR A 63 15.76 -5.51 0.28
C THR A 63 16.86 -5.62 1.34
N THR A 64 17.41 -4.49 1.79
CA THR A 64 18.44 -4.46 2.85
C THR A 64 17.87 -5.00 4.16
N LEU A 65 16.71 -4.51 4.60
CA LEU A 65 16.10 -4.95 5.86
C LEU A 65 15.71 -6.43 5.84
N TYR A 66 15.25 -6.94 4.70
CA TYR A 66 14.87 -8.35 4.56
C TYR A 66 16.07 -9.28 4.49
N SER A 67 17.07 -8.96 3.66
CA SER A 67 18.31 -9.75 3.55
C SER A 67 19.12 -9.77 4.86
N GLU A 68 19.06 -8.71 5.66
CA GLU A 68 19.65 -8.64 7.00
C GLU A 68 18.77 -9.26 8.10
N CYS A 69 17.62 -9.84 7.77
CA CYS A 69 16.65 -10.42 8.71
C CYS A 69 16.19 -9.43 9.81
N ARG A 70 16.12 -8.13 9.50
CA ARG A 70 15.73 -7.06 10.44
C ARG A 70 14.23 -6.79 10.49
N ILE A 71 13.49 -7.31 9.51
CA ILE A 71 12.04 -7.28 9.45
C ILE A 71 11.51 -8.67 9.10
N HIS A 72 10.27 -8.95 9.50
CA HIS A 72 9.52 -10.04 8.88
C HIS A 72 9.17 -9.65 7.44
N PRO A 73 8.98 -10.63 6.53
CA PRO A 73 8.47 -10.38 5.19
C PRO A 73 7.23 -9.49 5.21
N VAL A 74 7.17 -8.52 4.30
CA VAL A 74 6.05 -7.58 4.20
C VAL A 74 5.77 -7.28 2.74
N VAL A 75 4.53 -7.49 2.30
CA VAL A 75 4.06 -6.94 1.03
C VAL A 75 3.79 -5.46 1.22
N VAL A 76 4.35 -4.59 0.38
CA VAL A 76 4.04 -3.15 0.42
C VAL A 76 3.26 -2.76 -0.83
N VAL A 77 2.05 -2.24 -0.66
CA VAL A 77 1.19 -1.76 -1.75
C VAL A 77 1.23 -0.22 -1.74
N CYS A 78 1.97 0.33 -2.68
CA CYS A 78 2.20 1.77 -2.84
C CYS A 78 1.15 2.39 -3.75
N ILE A 79 0.17 3.08 -3.16
CA ILE A 79 -1.02 3.61 -3.85
C ILE A 79 -0.70 4.99 -4.43
N LYS A 80 -0.72 5.12 -5.75
CA LYS A 80 -0.46 6.40 -6.43
C LYS A 80 -1.70 7.30 -6.32
N THR A 81 -1.46 8.53 -5.91
CA THR A 81 -2.54 9.50 -5.75
C THR A 81 -3.06 10.03 -7.09
N GLY A 82 -4.31 10.48 -7.12
CA GLY A 82 -4.89 11.15 -8.28
C GLY A 82 -4.67 12.67 -8.24
N ALA A 83 -5.14 13.37 -9.28
CA ALA A 83 -5.13 14.83 -9.33
C ALA A 83 -5.88 15.48 -8.14
N GLU A 84 -6.81 14.74 -7.53
CA GLU A 84 -7.63 15.20 -6.41
C GLU A 84 -7.10 14.74 -5.04
N ARG A 85 -5.79 14.49 -4.92
CA ARG A 85 -5.12 14.11 -3.66
C ARG A 85 -5.64 14.87 -2.44
N ILE A 86 -5.73 16.19 -2.53
CA ILE A 86 -6.15 17.06 -1.42
C ILE A 86 -7.63 16.84 -1.02
N GLN A 87 -8.44 16.34 -1.94
CA GLN A 87 -9.84 16.00 -1.69
C GLN A 87 -10.02 14.56 -1.22
N GLU A 88 -9.22 13.63 -1.75
CA GLU A 88 -9.26 12.21 -1.40
C GLU A 88 -8.57 11.91 -0.06
N TYR A 89 -7.46 12.58 0.23
CA TYR A 89 -6.68 12.36 1.46
C TYR A 89 -7.08 13.38 2.52
N GLY A 90 -8.06 12.99 3.34
CA GLY A 90 -8.57 13.76 4.47
C GLY A 90 -9.24 12.86 5.50
N VAL A 91 -10.05 13.47 6.37
CA VAL A 91 -10.86 12.76 7.37
C VAL A 91 -12.25 12.55 6.79
N ALA A 92 -12.74 11.31 6.78
CA ALA A 92 -14.05 10.97 6.22
C ALA A 92 -15.16 11.80 6.89
N ASN A 93 -16.06 12.35 6.06
CA ASN A 93 -17.19 13.21 6.46
C ASN A 93 -16.82 14.50 7.23
N ASN A 94 -15.53 14.88 7.27
CA ASN A 94 -15.05 16.06 7.98
C ASN A 94 -14.16 16.92 7.05
N PRO A 95 -14.73 17.53 6.00
CA PRO A 95 -13.97 18.45 5.16
C PRO A 95 -13.56 19.69 5.97
N ASP A 96 -12.41 20.26 5.64
CA ASP A 96 -11.94 21.45 6.33
C ASP A 96 -12.71 22.72 5.91
N PHE A 97 -12.35 23.87 6.49
CA PHE A 97 -13.02 25.15 6.19
C PHE A 97 -12.92 25.59 4.72
N LYS A 98 -12.01 25.01 3.93
CA LYS A 98 -11.88 25.23 2.48
C LYS A 98 -12.54 24.12 1.65
N GLY A 99 -13.24 23.19 2.29
CA GLY A 99 -13.87 22.04 1.64
C GLY A 99 -12.89 20.93 1.24
N ARG A 100 -11.64 20.95 1.70
CA ARG A 100 -10.65 19.90 1.40
C ARG A 100 -10.99 18.63 2.18
N GLY A 101 -10.71 17.45 1.62
CA GLY A 101 -11.14 16.17 2.19
C GLY A 101 -12.58 15.78 1.84
N SER A 102 -13.27 16.52 0.95
CA SER A 102 -14.66 16.22 0.57
C SER A 102 -14.86 14.85 -0.07
N LYS A 103 -13.79 14.22 -0.56
CA LYS A 103 -13.79 12.87 -1.17
C LYS A 103 -13.15 11.81 -0.27
N ALA A 104 -12.80 12.13 0.97
CA ALA A 104 -12.18 11.19 1.90
C ALA A 104 -13.04 9.94 2.13
N SER A 105 -14.35 10.08 2.32
CA SER A 105 -15.26 8.94 2.47
C SER A 105 -15.28 8.03 1.24
N ALA A 106 -15.14 8.59 0.03
CA ALA A 106 -15.04 7.81 -1.19
C ALA A 106 -13.70 7.07 -1.29
N TYR A 107 -12.61 7.71 -0.87
CA TYR A 107 -11.30 7.07 -0.78
C TYR A 107 -11.29 5.91 0.22
N THR A 108 -11.82 6.10 1.43
CA THR A 108 -12.00 5.04 2.43
C THR A 108 -12.76 3.85 1.84
N LYS A 109 -13.87 4.10 1.15
CA LYS A 109 -14.68 3.05 0.53
C LYS A 109 -13.93 2.34 -0.61
N PHE A 110 -13.15 3.07 -1.41
CA PHE A 110 -12.28 2.47 -2.43
C PHE A 110 -11.27 1.50 -1.79
N ILE A 111 -10.57 1.93 -0.74
CA ILE A 111 -9.59 1.08 -0.05
C ILE A 111 -10.24 -0.22 0.41
N ILE A 112 -11.37 -0.12 1.10
CA ILE A 112 -12.00 -1.28 1.76
C ILE A 112 -12.70 -2.21 0.78
N THR A 113 -13.41 -1.66 -0.21
CA THR A 113 -14.35 -2.44 -1.03
C THR A 113 -13.85 -2.73 -2.44
N GLU A 114 -12.77 -2.10 -2.88
CA GLU A 114 -12.18 -2.34 -4.20
C GLU A 114 -10.71 -2.77 -4.10
N LEU A 115 -9.85 -2.00 -3.42
CA LEU A 115 -8.41 -2.31 -3.36
C LEU A 115 -8.10 -3.55 -2.51
N MET A 116 -8.61 -3.63 -1.28
CA MET A 116 -8.35 -4.78 -0.39
C MET A 116 -8.83 -6.11 -0.99
N PRO A 117 -10.06 -6.21 -1.55
CA PRO A 117 -10.50 -7.41 -2.25
C PRO A 117 -9.62 -7.76 -3.46
N PHE A 118 -9.10 -6.77 -4.19
CA PHE A 118 -8.14 -7.02 -5.28
C PHE A 118 -6.85 -7.64 -4.74
N ILE A 119 -6.26 -7.08 -3.67
CA ILE A 119 -5.04 -7.61 -3.06
C ILE A 119 -5.26 -9.04 -2.55
N ASP A 120 -6.39 -9.29 -1.88
CA ASP A 120 -6.73 -10.64 -1.38
C ASP A 120 -6.88 -11.64 -2.55
N SER A 121 -7.35 -11.21 -3.73
CA SER A 121 -7.48 -12.06 -4.92
C SER A 121 -6.14 -12.48 -5.55
N LEU A 122 -5.04 -11.80 -5.23
CA LEU A 122 -3.70 -12.16 -5.70
C LEU A 122 -3.11 -13.38 -4.98
N ALA A 123 -3.83 -13.94 -3.99
CA ALA A 123 -3.43 -15.14 -3.26
C ALA A 123 -2.01 -15.07 -2.65
N LEU A 124 -1.62 -13.88 -2.17
CA LEU A 124 -0.29 -13.64 -1.58
C LEU A 124 -0.07 -14.34 -0.21
N ASN A 125 -1.09 -14.99 0.36
CA ASN A 125 -1.02 -15.67 1.68
C ASN A 125 -0.60 -14.74 2.84
N VAL A 126 -1.11 -13.50 2.86
CA VAL A 126 -0.92 -12.57 3.98
C VAL A 126 -1.59 -13.14 5.25
N ASN A 127 -0.76 -13.63 6.17
CA ASN A 127 -1.16 -14.27 7.44
C ASN A 127 -0.67 -13.49 8.68
N GLY A 128 0.06 -12.39 8.47
CA GLY A 128 0.58 -11.51 9.50
C GLY A 128 -0.26 -10.26 9.73
N LYS A 129 0.41 -9.20 10.22
CA LYS A 129 -0.21 -7.90 10.51
C LYS A 129 -0.48 -7.12 9.22
N ARG A 130 -1.54 -6.31 9.26
CA ARG A 130 -1.87 -5.33 8.23
C ARG A 130 -1.64 -3.92 8.79
N GLY A 131 -0.97 -3.06 8.02
CA GLY A 131 -0.72 -1.66 8.37
C GLY A 131 -1.09 -0.73 7.24
N PHE A 132 -1.35 0.53 7.56
CA PHE A 132 -1.58 1.59 6.59
C PHE A 132 -0.76 2.83 6.98
N ALA A 133 0.09 3.29 6.06
CA ALA A 133 0.95 4.45 6.23
C ALA A 133 0.78 5.46 5.09
N GLY A 134 1.38 6.65 5.26
CA GLY A 134 1.45 7.70 4.25
C GLY A 134 2.11 8.96 4.82
N PHE A 135 2.27 9.99 3.98
CA PHE A 135 2.93 11.23 4.37
C PHE A 135 1.94 12.39 4.47
N SER A 136 2.04 13.18 5.55
CA SER A 136 1.17 14.34 5.76
C SER A 136 -0.32 13.96 5.60
N LEU A 137 -1.03 14.47 4.57
CA LEU A 137 -2.40 14.08 4.26
C LEU A 137 -2.58 12.57 4.01
N GLY A 138 -1.63 11.90 3.36
CA GLY A 138 -1.67 10.45 3.17
C GLY A 138 -1.61 9.70 4.49
N GLY A 139 -0.83 10.19 5.46
CA GLY A 139 -0.75 9.63 6.81
C GLY A 139 -2.01 9.92 7.63
N LEU A 140 -2.55 11.13 7.53
CA LEU A 140 -3.83 11.50 8.14
C LEU A 140 -4.97 10.59 7.64
N SER A 141 -5.06 10.39 6.32
CA SER A 141 -6.07 9.53 5.71
C SER A 141 -5.89 8.07 6.11
N ALA A 142 -4.65 7.56 6.11
CA ALA A 142 -4.36 6.19 6.58
C ALA A 142 -4.81 5.98 8.04
N PHE A 143 -4.49 6.93 8.91
CA PHE A 143 -4.90 6.88 10.32
C PHE A 143 -6.42 6.91 10.49
N ASP A 144 -7.11 7.83 9.81
CA ASP A 144 -8.58 7.92 9.83
C ASP A 144 -9.25 6.63 9.36
N ILE A 145 -8.75 6.03 8.28
CA ILE A 145 -9.28 4.78 7.74
C ILE A 145 -9.13 3.64 8.74
N VAL A 146 -7.93 3.45 9.30
CA VAL A 146 -7.68 2.35 10.26
C VAL A 146 -8.47 2.56 11.56
N LEU A 147 -8.55 3.79 12.07
CA LEU A 147 -9.28 4.08 13.31
C LEU A 147 -10.78 3.75 13.21
N HIS A 148 -11.38 3.99 12.04
CA HIS A 148 -12.80 3.74 11.82
C HIS A 148 -13.10 2.35 11.22
N ASN A 149 -12.08 1.53 10.94
CA ASN A 149 -12.22 0.18 10.37
C ASN A 149 -11.19 -0.78 11.01
N PRO A 150 -11.36 -1.13 12.31
CA PRO A 150 -10.41 -1.95 13.07
C PRO A 150 -10.40 -3.43 12.68
#